data_AF-A0A530AFP1-F1
#
_entry.id   AF-A0A530AFP1-F1
#
_cell.length_a   1.000
_cell.length_b   1.000
_cell.length_c   1.000
_cell.angle_alpha   90.00
_cell.angle_beta   90.00
_cell.angle_gamma   90.00
#
_symmetry.space_group_name_H-M   'P 1'
#
loop_
_entity.id
_entity.type
_entity.pdbx_description
1 polymer ?
#
loop_
_entity_poly.entity_id
_entity_poly.type
_entity_poly.pdbx_seq_one_letter_code
_entity_poly.pdbx_strand_id
1 'polypeptide(L)' 'MFFRFLLALLVATGFTVQAAHSQTLSLKPFKDDLFAYPAALSTGDNGAYTVLDYHEMRDINQRDEVPEKRVRAQYT' A
#
# COMPACT_ATOMS: atom_id res chain seq x y z
N MET A 1 -25.19 -11.64 49.08
CA MET A 1 -23.86 -11.92 48.49
C MET A 1 -23.94 -12.33 47.02
N PHE A 2 -24.93 -13.15 46.63
CA PHE A 2 -25.15 -13.62 45.25
C PHE A 2 -25.27 -12.50 44.18
N PHE A 3 -26.01 -11.42 44.50
CA PHE A 3 -26.21 -10.28 43.59
C PHE A 3 -24.92 -9.51 43.26
N ARG A 4 -23.97 -9.44 44.21
CA ARG A 4 -22.67 -8.77 44.02
C ARG A 4 -21.73 -9.59 43.13
N PHE A 5 -21.79 -10.92 43.24
CA PHE A 5 -21.07 -11.84 42.35
C PHE A 5 -21.61 -11.79 40.92
N LEU A 6 -22.94 -11.74 40.76
CA LEU A 6 -23.59 -11.61 39.46
C LEU A 6 -23.20 -10.29 38.76
N LEU A 7 -23.16 -9.19 39.50
CA LEU A 7 -22.75 -7.89 39.00
C LEU A 7 -21.26 -7.86 38.61
N ALA A 8 -20.39 -8.48 39.41
CA ALA A 8 -18.96 -8.58 39.11
C ALA A 8 -18.69 -9.43 37.86
N LEU A 9 -19.44 -10.51 37.66
CA LEU A 9 -19.36 -11.35 36.46
C LEU A 9 -19.81 -10.58 35.20
N LEU A 10 -20.88 -9.80 35.30
CA LEU A 10 -21.40 -8.96 34.21
C LEU A 10 -20.42 -7.85 33.80
N VAL A 11 -19.72 -7.24 34.76
CA VAL A 11 -18.70 -6.22 34.47
C VAL A 11 -17.46 -6.86 33.84
N ALA A 12 -17.03 -8.04 34.32
CA ALA A 12 -15.88 -8.75 33.77
C ALA A 12 -16.10 -9.21 32.31
N THR A 13 -17.33 -9.61 31.94
CA THR A 13 -17.68 -9.94 30.54
C THR A 13 -17.83 -8.70 29.66
N GLY A 14 -18.18 -7.53 30.22
CA GLY A 14 -18.22 -6.28 29.47
C GLY A 14 -16.84 -5.80 28.99
N PHE A 15 -15.78 -6.05 29.76
CA PHE A 15 -14.42 -5.62 29.41
C PHE A 15 -13.73 -6.48 28.34
N THR A 16 -14.16 -7.72 28.11
CA THR A 16 -13.52 -8.63 27.12
C THR A 16 -14.04 -8.45 25.70
N VAL A 17 -15.16 -7.74 25.51
CA VAL A 17 -15.80 -7.54 24.19
C VAL A 17 -15.19 -6.35 23.42
N GLN A 18 -14.39 -5.49 24.06
CA GLN A 18 -13.87 -4.26 23.45
C GLN A 18 -12.63 -4.47 22.55
N ALA A 19 -12.04 -5.67 22.49
CA ALA A 19 -10.71 -5.87 21.91
C ALA A 19 -10.65 -6.16 20.40
N ALA A 20 -11.76 -6.16 19.65
CA ALA A 20 -11.78 -6.83 18.34
C ALA A 20 -12.32 -6.04 17.14
N HIS A 21 -12.26 -4.70 17.13
CA HIS A 21 -12.68 -3.92 15.94
C HIS A 21 -11.67 -2.83 15.57
N SER A 22 -10.41 -3.22 15.37
CA SER A 22 -9.44 -2.41 14.62
C SER A 22 -9.61 -2.68 13.13
N GLN A 23 -10.65 -2.11 12.50
CA GLN A 23 -10.74 -2.11 11.03
C GLN A 23 -9.65 -1.18 10.51
N THR A 24 -8.54 -1.76 10.07
CA THR A 24 -7.49 -1.01 9.39
C THR A 24 -8.07 -0.53 8.07
N LEU A 25 -8.43 0.75 8.00
CA LEU A 25 -8.78 1.41 6.75
C LEU A 25 -7.49 1.53 5.93
N SER A 26 -7.32 0.62 4.97
CA SER A 26 -6.22 0.68 4.02
C SER A 26 -6.61 1.61 2.87
N LEU A 27 -5.76 2.59 2.58
CA LEU A 27 -5.91 3.41 1.39
C LEU A 27 -5.48 2.59 0.17
N LYS A 28 -6.20 2.74 -0.95
CA LYS A 28 -5.72 2.20 -2.22
C LYS A 28 -4.34 2.82 -2.52
N PRO A 29 -3.35 2.03 -2.98
CA PRO A 29 -2.12 2.60 -3.50
C PRO A 29 -2.41 3.62 -4.60
N PHE A 30 -1.91 4.84 -4.42
CA PHE A 30 -2.17 5.94 -5.34
C PHE A 30 -1.22 5.95 -6.54
N LYS A 31 0.00 5.43 -6.38
CA LYS A 31 1.10 5.58 -7.34
C LYS A 31 1.43 4.30 -8.12
N ASP A 32 0.84 3.15 -7.78
CA ASP A 32 1.18 1.87 -8.41
C ASP A 32 1.01 1.91 -9.93
N ASP A 33 -0.10 2.46 -10.41
CA ASP A 33 -0.37 2.57 -11.85
C ASP A 33 0.61 3.54 -12.55
N LEU A 34 1.10 4.57 -11.84
CA LEU A 34 2.03 5.56 -12.39
C LEU A 34 3.47 5.04 -12.51
N PHE A 35 3.84 4.05 -11.68
CA PHE A 35 5.19 3.49 -11.62
C PHE A 35 5.22 1.98 -11.94
N ALA A 36 4.15 1.47 -12.56
CA ALA A 36 4.11 0.09 -13.03
C ALA A 36 5.27 -0.15 -14.01
N TYR A 37 5.97 -1.27 -13.81
CA TYR A 37 7.02 -1.70 -14.73
C TYR A 37 6.41 -2.03 -16.10
N PRO A 38 7.11 -1.67 -17.19
CA PRO A 38 6.71 -2.14 -18.52
C PRO A 38 6.97 -3.64 -18.65
N ALA A 39 6.64 -4.21 -19.81
CA ALA A 39 6.84 -5.63 -20.05
C ALA A 39 8.31 -6.05 -19.84
N ALA A 40 8.51 -7.19 -19.18
CA ALA A 40 9.83 -7.81 -19.12
C ALA A 40 10.14 -8.44 -20.47
N LEU A 41 11.29 -8.07 -21.05
CA LEU A 41 11.80 -8.64 -22.29
C LEU A 41 12.51 -9.97 -22.02
N SER A 42 13.23 -10.08 -20.90
CA SER A 42 13.89 -11.31 -20.48
C SER A 42 14.23 -11.29 -18.99
N THR A 43 14.46 -12.46 -18.41
CA THR A 43 15.01 -12.64 -17.06
C THR A 43 16.17 -13.63 -17.14
N GLY A 44 17.29 -13.32 -16.49
CA GLY A 44 18.51 -14.13 -16.54
C GLY A 44 19.01 -14.55 -15.17
N ASP A 45 20.01 -15.43 -15.15
CA ASP A 45 20.73 -15.90 -13.96
C ASP A 45 19.79 -16.32 -12.81
N ASN A 46 18.83 -17.20 -13.12
CA ASN A 46 17.82 -17.67 -12.16
C ASN A 46 17.03 -16.54 -11.47
N GLY A 47 16.84 -15.41 -12.16
CA GLY A 47 16.11 -14.25 -11.62
C GLY A 47 16.99 -13.16 -11.02
N ALA A 48 18.32 -13.24 -11.15
CA ALA A 48 19.21 -12.19 -10.63
C ALA A 48 19.03 -10.85 -11.36
N TYR A 49 18.57 -10.87 -12.62
CA TYR A 49 18.24 -9.65 -13.36
C TYR A 49 17.06 -9.85 -14.32
N THR A 50 16.39 -8.74 -14.62
CA THR A 50 15.33 -8.64 -15.62
C THR A 50 15.62 -7.46 -16.53
N VAL A 51 15.46 -7.68 -17.84
CA VAL A 51 15.52 -6.64 -18.87
C VAL A 51 14.09 -6.18 -19.13
N LEU A 52 13.86 -4.88 -19.08
CA LEU A 52 12.54 -4.26 -19.21
C LEU A 52 12.43 -3.49 -20.52
N ASP A 53 11.22 -3.40 -21.05
CA ASP A 53 10.89 -2.64 -22.27
C ASP A 53 10.86 -1.13 -21.99
N TYR A 54 12.04 -0.51 -21.99
CA TYR A 54 12.19 0.92 -21.71
C TYR A 54 11.57 1.79 -22.82
N HIS A 55 10.79 2.79 -22.42
CA HIS A 55 10.16 3.71 -23.36
C HIS A 55 10.36 5.16 -22.90
N GLU A 56 11.36 5.84 -23.47
CA GLU A 56 11.77 7.20 -23.11
C GLU A 56 10.59 8.16 -22.98
N MET A 57 9.69 8.17 -23.97
CA MET A 57 8.53 9.05 -23.91
C MET A 57 7.68 8.85 -22.66
N ARG A 58 7.54 7.61 -22.14
CA ARG A 58 6.78 7.31 -20.92
C ARG A 58 7.61 7.54 -19.67
N ASP A 59 8.85 7.07 -19.68
CA ASP A 59 9.74 6.95 -18.53
C ASP A 59 10.42 8.25 -18.13
N ILE A 60 10.61 9.18 -19.07
CA ILE A 60 11.20 10.50 -18.82
C ILE A 60 10.30 11.63 -19.34
N ASN A 61 10.06 11.69 -20.66
CA ASN A 61 9.50 12.91 -21.27
C ASN A 61 8.06 13.22 -20.85
N GLN A 62 7.18 12.22 -20.67
CA GLN A 62 5.79 12.43 -20.25
C GLN A 62 5.64 12.73 -18.76
N ARG A 63 6.64 12.39 -17.94
CA ARG A 63 6.64 12.68 -16.50
C ARG A 63 7.04 14.12 -16.22
N ASP A 64 7.84 14.68 -17.11
CA ASP A 64 8.38 16.02 -16.97
C ASP A 64 7.34 17.08 -17.31
N GLU A 65 7.31 18.10 -16.45
CA GLU A 65 6.71 19.38 -16.72
C GLU A 65 7.71 20.30 -17.43
N VAL A 66 8.98 20.24 -17.01
CA VAL A 66 10.12 20.87 -17.70
C VAL A 66 11.13 19.77 -18.00
N PRO A 67 11.49 19.54 -19.28
CA PRO A 67 12.36 18.43 -19.68
C PRO A 67 13.61 18.33 -18.81
N GLU A 68 13.82 17.15 -18.23
CA GLU A 68 14.95 16.77 -17.37
C GLU A 68 15.22 17.71 -16.18
N LYS A 69 14.23 18.52 -15.78
CA LYS A 69 14.40 19.56 -14.74
C LYS A 69 13.29 19.58 -13.70
N ARG A 70 12.03 19.40 -14.11
CA ARG A 70 10.88 19.46 -13.19
C ARG A 70 9.86 18.40 -13.56
N VAL A 71 9.46 17.62 -12.56
CA VAL A 71 8.42 16.60 -12.69
C VAL A 71 7.03 17.20 -12.41
N ARG A 72 5.98 16.67 -13.04
CA ARG A 72 4.59 17.03 -12.72
C ARG A 72 4.22 16.60 -11.30
N ALA A 73 3.35 17.38 -10.65
CA ALA A 73 2.93 17.15 -9.26
C ALA A 73 2.36 15.75 -8.98
N GLN A 74 1.66 15.14 -9.94
CA GLN A 74 1.11 13.78 -9.78
C GLN A 74 2.17 12.68 -9.55
N TYR A 75 3.43 12.95 -9.93
CA TYR A 75 4.55 12.03 -9.75
C TYR A 75 5.46 12.40 -8.56
N THR A 76 5.20 13.51 -7.86
CA THR A 76 5.93 13.93 -6.63
C THR A 76 5.20 13.42 -5.41
#